data_AF-A0A2G6Y3R8-F1
#
_entry.id   AF-A0A2G6Y3R8-F1
#
_cell.length_a   1.000
_cell.length_b   1.000
_cell.length_c   1.000
_cell.angle_alpha   90.00
_cell.angle_beta   90.00
_cell.angle_gamma   90.00
#
_symmetry.space_group_name_H-M   'P 1'
#
loop_
_entity.id
_entity.type
_entity.pdbx_description
1 polymer ?
#
loop_
_entity_poly.entity_id
_entity_poly.type
_entity_poly.pdbx_seq_one_letter_code
_entity_poly.pdbx_strand_id
1 'polypeptide(L)'
;MTQTAAVCDHVHGNVNDAGYSAFQARVKARFSKNMAEGKSLAFATDATGLWQAYLGTFTDPADRRLHDCSVCRHFIERFGGLVTIDESGETRSAIWDPEDAPEHYKPGFAAMLRIVRHASVTGVFLSSVSELGQAKTGVWSHLAVTFPVNMLHHDRLLTAGQKMAEKREDFGTVMRALDEFTADHVQTAVDLLKTDTLYQSERVLGQAQWLQSIHTKRHATSDARRRENHVWAAVASAPQGFCHPRSSMIGSLLEDIAAGMEFSQVSKRFADKMHPLRYQRPQAAPTAGNIAQAEKVFEQLGLAPALHRRIARFEEVPKVWVPRVQPARGAGSGLFGHLVPKVQMTVKAGSMAMPIVTMTLQKFVQTVAPDAEQLEVMLPVAHKAPFIVITTAVHAEVPPIFQWDHPFAWYVWHEGAAPDQYGLSAGWTEVAGVTRLPARWNDDGQRFKHQGDGLILLLKGARETRQAGAGLFPSLLRSELHGVRATIEAHSRGAQMGGMAEGTAIGYDLRNGQGSGYPVTLRATVGGRIHTYKIDRWD
;
A
#
# COMPACT_ATOMS: atom_id res chain seq x y z
N MET A 1 -65.52 54.80 0.98
CA MET A 1 -64.05 54.88 1.06
C MET A 1 -63.62 53.91 2.14
N THR A 2 -63.23 52.70 1.73
CA THR A 2 -62.89 51.62 2.66
C THR A 2 -61.45 51.24 2.38
N GLN A 3 -60.58 51.53 3.34
CA GLN A 3 -59.15 51.27 3.31
C GLN A 3 -58.87 49.77 3.26
N THR A 4 -58.12 49.36 2.25
CA THR A 4 -57.57 48.01 2.09
C THR A 4 -56.45 47.82 3.11
N ALA A 5 -56.61 46.86 4.02
CA ALA A 5 -55.55 46.44 4.93
C ALA A 5 -54.47 45.67 4.14
N ALA A 6 -53.25 46.20 4.13
CA ALA A 6 -52.08 45.51 3.62
C ALA A 6 -51.69 44.38 4.59
N VAL A 7 -51.71 43.15 4.10
CA VAL A 7 -51.17 41.98 4.81
C VAL A 7 -49.65 42.05 4.70
N CYS A 8 -48.97 42.40 5.80
CA CYS A 8 -47.53 42.28 5.92
C CYS A 8 -47.18 40.80 6.11
N ASP A 9 -46.69 40.17 5.04
CA ASP A 9 -46.12 38.83 5.07
C ASP A 9 -44.74 38.91 5.77
N HIS A 10 -44.71 38.67 7.07
CA HIS A 10 -43.44 38.52 7.80
C HIS A 10 -42.79 37.20 7.35
N VAL A 11 -41.81 37.30 6.45
CA VAL A 11 -40.95 36.16 6.09
C VAL A 11 -40.19 35.73 7.35
N HIS A 12 -40.69 34.69 8.03
CA HIS A 12 -39.99 34.04 9.13
C HIS A 12 -38.84 33.20 8.54
N GLY A 13 -37.61 33.70 8.58
CA GLY A 13 -36.45 32.99 8.02
C GLY A 13 -35.31 33.91 7.61
N ASN A 14 -34.13 33.34 7.37
CA ASN A 14 -33.06 33.99 6.59
C ASN A 14 -33.06 33.51 5.11
N VAL A 15 -34.23 33.09 4.60
CA VAL A 15 -34.44 32.79 3.18
C VAL A 15 -34.18 34.04 2.38
N ASN A 16 -33.25 33.96 1.43
CA ASN A 16 -32.83 35.07 0.58
C ASN A 16 -32.04 36.17 1.30
N ASP A 17 -31.52 35.91 2.50
CA ASP A 17 -30.47 36.75 3.07
C ASP A 17 -29.16 36.54 2.28
N ALA A 18 -28.94 37.42 1.29
CA ALA A 18 -27.76 37.40 0.45
C ALA A 18 -26.46 37.61 1.27
N GLY A 19 -26.54 38.37 2.38
CA GLY A 19 -25.42 38.59 3.29
C GLY A 19 -25.02 37.32 4.03
N TYR A 20 -26.01 36.62 4.59
CA TYR A 20 -25.78 35.34 5.27
C TYR A 20 -25.34 34.24 4.29
N SER A 21 -25.91 34.20 3.09
CA SER A 21 -25.52 33.25 2.04
C SER A 21 -24.06 33.46 1.60
N ALA A 22 -23.64 34.72 1.41
CA ALA A 22 -22.25 35.05 1.09
C ALA A 22 -21.29 34.70 2.24
N PHE A 23 -21.72 34.90 3.49
CA PHE A 23 -20.99 34.46 4.67
C PHE A 23 -20.78 32.94 4.71
N GLN A 24 -21.84 32.15 4.50
CA GLN A 24 -21.73 30.69 4.43
C GLN A 24 -20.78 30.24 3.32
N ALA A 25 -20.82 30.89 2.16
CA ALA A 25 -19.93 30.58 1.04
C ALA A 25 -18.46 30.81 1.41
N ARG A 26 -18.13 31.88 2.15
CA ARG A 26 -16.76 32.13 2.64
C ARG A 26 -16.30 31.07 3.64
N VAL A 27 -17.14 30.66 4.60
CA VAL A 27 -16.81 29.59 5.55
C VAL A 27 -16.58 28.25 4.83
N LYS A 28 -17.41 27.92 3.84
CA LYS A 28 -17.22 26.73 2.99
C LYS A 28 -15.92 26.79 2.21
N ALA A 29 -15.63 27.92 1.57
CA ALA A 29 -14.39 28.12 0.81
C ALA A 29 -13.15 28.02 1.70
N ARG A 30 -13.20 28.57 2.92
CA ARG A 30 -12.14 28.46 3.93
C ARG A 30 -11.86 27.01 4.29
N PHE A 31 -12.91 26.25 4.61
CA PHE A 31 -12.77 24.84 4.95
C PHE A 31 -12.14 24.05 3.80
N SER A 32 -12.67 24.19 2.57
CA SER A 32 -12.10 23.52 1.39
C SER A 32 -10.64 23.89 1.13
N LYS A 33 -10.26 25.17 1.31
CA LYS A 33 -8.88 25.66 1.18
C LYS A 33 -7.97 25.08 2.27
N ASN A 34 -8.41 25.06 3.52
CA ASN A 34 -7.64 24.52 4.65
C ASN A 34 -7.45 23.00 4.54
N MET A 35 -8.42 22.30 3.96
CA MET A 35 -8.28 20.89 3.59
C MET A 35 -7.38 20.69 2.36
N ALA A 36 -6.78 21.77 1.83
CA ALA A 36 -5.92 21.80 0.65
C ALA A 36 -6.52 21.02 -0.53
N GLU A 37 -7.82 21.22 -0.77
CA GLU A 37 -8.58 20.52 -1.81
C GLU A 37 -8.49 18.98 -1.71
N GLY A 38 -8.41 18.48 -0.48
CA GLY A 38 -8.36 17.05 -0.21
C GLY A 38 -6.96 16.48 0.08
N LYS A 39 -5.96 17.35 0.30
CA LYS A 39 -4.57 16.93 0.60
C LYS A 39 -4.21 17.04 2.07
N SER A 40 -4.90 17.87 2.84
CA SER A 40 -4.64 18.05 4.27
C SER A 40 -5.64 17.25 5.10
N LEU A 41 -5.16 16.57 6.13
CA LEU A 41 -5.98 15.77 7.03
C LEU A 41 -6.62 16.64 8.12
N ALA A 42 -7.84 16.30 8.52
CA ALA A 42 -8.55 16.94 9.62
C ALA A 42 -8.34 16.17 10.94
N PHE A 43 -8.29 16.90 12.04
CA PHE A 43 -8.08 16.36 13.37
C PHE A 43 -9.09 16.94 14.35
N ALA A 44 -9.61 16.09 15.24
CA ALA A 44 -10.45 16.50 16.36
C ALA A 44 -9.59 17.00 17.52
N THR A 45 -10.14 17.93 18.30
CA THR A 45 -9.50 18.48 19.50
C THR A 45 -10.38 18.26 20.73
N ASP A 46 -9.87 18.60 21.91
CA ASP A 46 -10.63 18.67 23.17
C ASP A 46 -11.31 20.04 23.39
N ALA A 47 -11.42 20.87 22.35
CA ALA A 47 -12.09 22.16 22.42
C ALA A 47 -13.56 21.99 22.85
N THR A 48 -13.92 22.54 24.00
CA THR A 48 -15.29 22.54 24.54
C THR A 48 -15.77 23.98 24.80
N GLY A 49 -17.08 24.16 24.96
CA GLY A 49 -17.67 25.48 25.24
C GLY A 49 -17.65 26.47 24.06
N LEU A 50 -17.39 26.00 22.83
CA LEU A 50 -17.34 26.85 21.63
C LEU A 50 -18.66 27.59 21.39
N TRP A 51 -19.80 26.92 21.59
CA TRP A 51 -21.11 27.54 21.40
C TRP A 51 -21.37 28.68 22.39
N GLN A 52 -20.99 28.50 23.64
CA GLN A 52 -21.16 29.48 24.72
C GLN A 52 -20.23 30.67 24.51
N ALA A 53 -19.01 30.43 24.02
CA ALA A 53 -18.09 31.48 23.62
C ALA A 53 -18.60 32.29 22.42
N TYR A 54 -19.26 31.65 21.46
CA TYR A 54 -19.91 32.31 20.32
C TYR A 54 -21.14 33.11 20.78
N LEU A 55 -22.09 32.46 21.45
CA LEU A 55 -23.38 33.07 21.84
C LEU A 55 -23.18 34.17 22.90
N GLY A 56 -22.12 34.07 23.70
CA GLY A 56 -21.76 35.06 24.72
C GLY A 56 -21.36 36.43 24.16
N THR A 57 -20.96 36.52 22.88
CA THR A 57 -20.55 37.80 22.28
C THR A 57 -21.71 38.72 21.91
N PHE A 58 -22.92 38.19 21.77
CA PHE A 58 -24.12 38.99 21.54
C PHE A 58 -24.62 39.53 22.88
N THR A 59 -24.35 40.81 23.19
CA THR A 59 -24.68 41.40 24.50
C THR A 59 -26.16 41.73 24.66
N ASP A 60 -26.83 42.11 23.57
CA ASP A 60 -28.29 42.33 23.53
C ASP A 60 -29.04 40.98 23.63
N PRO A 61 -29.94 40.80 24.62
CA PRO A 61 -30.76 39.60 24.75
C PRO A 61 -31.59 39.25 23.51
N ALA A 62 -32.10 40.24 22.77
CA ALA A 62 -32.91 39.98 21.57
C ALA A 62 -32.06 39.41 20.43
N ASP A 63 -30.91 40.03 20.19
CA ASP A 63 -29.91 39.57 19.22
C ASP A 63 -29.31 38.20 19.60
N ARG A 64 -29.04 37.97 20.88
CA ARG A 64 -28.61 36.66 21.37
C ARG A 64 -29.65 35.58 21.07
N ARG A 65 -30.94 35.86 21.30
CA ARG A 65 -32.03 34.90 21.02
C ARG A 65 -32.17 34.60 19.52
N LEU A 66 -31.94 35.58 18.66
CA LEU A 66 -31.94 35.39 17.20
C LEU A 66 -30.83 34.42 16.76
N HIS A 67 -29.69 34.45 17.44
CA HIS A 67 -28.53 33.62 17.15
C HIS A 67 -28.48 32.29 17.94
N ASP A 68 -29.44 32.04 18.83
CA ASP A 68 -29.55 30.79 19.59
C ASP A 68 -30.21 29.68 18.75
N CYS A 69 -29.44 29.13 17.82
CA CYS A 69 -29.89 28.12 16.85
C CYS A 69 -29.35 26.73 17.19
N SER A 70 -30.23 25.76 17.44
CA SER A 70 -29.85 24.38 17.78
C SER A 70 -29.05 23.67 16.67
N VAL A 71 -29.36 23.95 15.40
CA VAL A 71 -28.64 23.35 14.25
C VAL A 71 -27.22 23.91 14.14
N CYS A 72 -27.06 25.23 14.26
CA CYS A 72 -25.75 25.88 14.28
C CYS A 72 -24.93 25.46 15.52
N ARG A 73 -25.59 25.30 16.67
CA ARG A 73 -24.99 24.75 17.89
C ARG A 73 -24.40 23.36 17.64
N HIS A 74 -25.19 22.45 17.08
CA HIS A 74 -24.70 21.09 16.77
C HIS A 74 -23.48 21.13 15.83
N PHE A 75 -23.50 21.99 14.81
CA PHE A 75 -22.35 22.18 13.92
C PHE A 75 -21.12 22.68 14.69
N ILE A 76 -21.25 23.72 15.50
CA ILE A 76 -20.15 24.32 16.27
C ILE A 76 -19.58 23.32 17.29
N GLU A 77 -20.43 22.63 18.04
CA GLU A 77 -19.99 21.67 19.05
C GLU A 77 -19.31 20.44 18.43
N ARG A 78 -19.76 19.99 17.25
CA ARG A 78 -19.24 18.77 16.62
C ARG A 78 -18.02 19.00 15.72
N PHE A 79 -18.00 20.11 14.97
CA PHE A 79 -17.00 20.36 13.94
C PHE A 79 -16.18 21.63 14.21
N GLY A 80 -16.66 22.53 15.06
CA GLY A 80 -15.97 23.79 15.36
C GLY A 80 -14.60 23.61 16.00
N GLY A 81 -14.33 22.47 16.62
CA GLY A 81 -13.02 22.12 17.19
C GLY A 81 -12.03 21.52 16.19
N LEU A 82 -12.40 21.34 14.91
CA LEU A 82 -11.53 20.70 13.93
C LEU A 82 -10.33 21.58 13.57
N VAL A 83 -9.17 20.95 13.45
CA VAL A 83 -7.91 21.58 13.05
C VAL A 83 -7.21 20.80 11.94
N THR A 84 -6.31 21.47 11.23
CA THR A 84 -5.26 20.84 10.42
C THR A 84 -3.91 21.00 11.11
N ILE A 85 -2.98 20.09 10.83
CA ILE A 85 -1.61 20.12 11.37
C ILE A 85 -0.65 20.37 10.20
N ASP A 86 0.20 21.39 10.31
CA ASP A 86 1.22 21.68 9.30
C ASP A 86 2.54 20.90 9.54
N GLU A 87 3.52 21.08 8.65
CA GLU A 87 4.80 20.37 8.72
C GLU A 87 5.60 20.66 10.00
N SER A 88 5.36 21.80 10.65
CA SER A 88 5.99 22.20 11.91
C SER A 88 5.26 21.70 13.16
N GLY A 89 4.15 20.97 12.97
CA GLY A 89 3.31 20.48 14.07
C GLY A 89 2.37 21.54 14.63
N GLU A 90 2.25 22.71 14.00
CA GLU A 90 1.34 23.77 14.42
C GLU A 90 -0.08 23.47 13.92
N THR A 91 -1.07 23.74 14.77
CA THR A 91 -2.48 23.54 14.46
C THR A 91 -3.12 24.83 13.96
N ARG A 92 -3.91 24.73 12.89
CA ARG A 92 -4.77 25.81 12.40
C ARG A 92 -6.22 25.35 12.42
N SER A 93 -7.14 26.26 12.78
CA SER A 93 -8.58 25.98 12.70
C SER A 93 -8.95 25.57 11.29
N ALA A 94 -9.68 24.46 11.15
CA ALA A 94 -10.15 24.01 9.85
C ALA A 94 -11.26 24.91 9.32
N ILE A 95 -12.05 25.54 10.20
CA ILE A 95 -13.30 26.24 9.84
C ILE A 95 -13.22 27.76 10.07
N TRP A 96 -12.68 28.19 11.20
CA TRP A 96 -12.85 29.57 11.68
C TRP A 96 -11.71 30.50 11.28
N ASP A 97 -12.08 31.60 10.60
CA ASP A 97 -11.23 32.76 10.37
C ASP A 97 -12.08 34.04 10.54
N PRO A 98 -11.73 34.98 11.46
CA PRO A 98 -12.46 36.22 11.62
C PRO A 98 -12.56 37.07 10.35
N GLU A 99 -11.65 36.92 9.38
CA GLU A 99 -11.72 37.64 8.11
C GLU A 99 -12.89 37.19 7.22
N ASP A 100 -13.38 35.96 7.41
CA ASP A 100 -14.52 35.43 6.65
C ASP A 100 -15.88 35.86 7.23
N ALA A 101 -15.89 36.34 8.48
CA ALA A 101 -17.08 36.68 9.21
C ALA A 101 -17.53 38.14 8.96
N PRO A 102 -18.84 38.40 8.74
CA PRO A 102 -19.41 39.74 8.87
C PRO A 102 -19.07 40.37 10.23
N GLU A 103 -18.99 41.71 10.31
CA GLU A 103 -18.58 42.44 11.54
C GLU A 103 -19.28 41.94 12.80
N HIS A 104 -20.59 41.67 12.72
CA HIS A 104 -21.40 41.16 13.84
C HIS A 104 -20.93 39.80 14.39
N TYR A 105 -20.34 38.95 13.55
CA TYR A 105 -19.89 37.60 13.90
C TYR A 105 -18.39 37.51 14.22
N LYS A 106 -17.59 38.54 13.89
CA LYS A 106 -16.15 38.55 14.14
C LYS A 106 -15.78 38.29 15.60
N PRO A 107 -16.43 38.89 16.61
CA PRO A 107 -16.12 38.63 18.00
C PRO A 107 -16.33 37.15 18.39
N GLY A 108 -17.43 36.54 17.94
CA GLY A 108 -17.74 35.14 18.21
C GLY A 108 -16.73 34.19 17.55
N PHE A 109 -16.33 34.47 16.31
CA PHE A 109 -15.31 33.71 15.61
C PHE A 109 -13.94 33.82 16.30
N ALA A 110 -13.54 35.03 16.72
CA ALA A 110 -12.31 35.23 17.46
C ALA A 110 -12.32 34.52 18.83
N ALA A 111 -13.48 34.50 19.52
CA ALA A 111 -13.64 33.79 20.78
C ALA A 111 -13.49 32.27 20.61
N MET A 112 -14.16 31.68 19.62
CA MET A 112 -14.03 30.25 19.29
C MET A 112 -12.60 29.91 18.87
N LEU A 113 -11.99 30.72 18.00
CA LEU A 113 -10.62 30.49 17.52
C LEU A 113 -9.61 30.52 18.66
N ARG A 114 -9.81 31.37 19.68
CA ARG A 114 -8.97 31.37 20.88
C ARG A 114 -9.03 30.03 21.61
N ILE A 115 -10.21 29.45 21.78
CA ILE A 115 -10.37 28.13 22.41
C ILE A 115 -9.67 27.05 21.57
N VAL A 116 -9.96 27.00 20.26
CA VAL A 116 -9.38 26.00 19.35
C VAL A 116 -7.86 26.07 19.31
N ARG A 117 -7.26 27.27 19.33
CA ARG A 117 -5.80 27.46 19.34
C ARG A 117 -5.11 26.93 20.60
N HIS A 118 -5.83 26.77 21.71
CA HIS A 118 -5.28 26.25 22.97
C HIS A 118 -5.66 24.79 23.22
N ALA A 119 -6.58 24.24 22.43
CA ALA A 119 -7.00 22.86 22.51
C ALA A 119 -5.88 21.90 22.06
N SER A 120 -5.92 20.68 22.60
CA SER A 120 -5.04 19.58 22.24
C SER A 120 -5.71 18.67 21.22
N VAL A 121 -4.93 18.12 20.29
CA VAL A 121 -5.45 17.15 19.32
C VAL A 121 -5.74 15.82 20.02
N THR A 122 -6.93 15.28 19.80
CA THR A 122 -7.43 14.05 20.46
C THR A 122 -7.67 12.89 19.49
N GLY A 123 -7.56 13.14 18.18
CA GLY A 123 -7.73 12.11 17.18
C GLY A 123 -7.77 12.62 15.75
N VAL A 124 -7.61 11.67 14.81
CA VAL A 124 -7.91 11.89 13.39
C VAL A 124 -9.41 12.02 13.21
N PHE A 125 -9.85 12.95 12.35
CA PHE A 125 -11.24 13.09 11.96
C PHE A 125 -11.49 12.49 10.59
N LEU A 126 -12.48 11.59 10.50
CA LEU A 126 -12.95 10.97 9.27
C LEU A 126 -14.47 11.16 9.14
N SER A 127 -14.94 11.35 7.92
CA SER A 127 -16.36 11.45 7.61
C SER A 127 -16.75 10.50 6.49
N SER A 128 -17.91 9.85 6.61
CA SER A 128 -18.54 9.09 5.52
C SER A 128 -19.57 9.92 4.73
N VAL A 129 -19.79 11.18 5.12
CA VAL A 129 -20.70 12.12 4.45
C VAL A 129 -19.97 13.39 4.06
N SER A 130 -20.29 13.95 2.89
CA SER A 130 -19.70 15.19 2.40
C SER A 130 -20.24 16.42 3.12
N GLU A 131 -21.51 16.47 3.49
CA GLU A 131 -22.04 17.61 4.24
C GLU A 131 -21.79 17.43 5.73
N LEU A 132 -20.96 18.31 6.32
CA LEU A 132 -20.77 18.40 7.76
C LEU A 132 -21.68 19.50 8.31
N GLY A 133 -22.67 19.09 9.10
CA GLY A 133 -23.75 19.97 9.57
C GLY A 133 -25.03 19.71 8.79
N GLN A 134 -25.93 20.68 8.80
CA GLN A 134 -27.17 20.63 8.05
C GLN A 134 -27.39 22.00 7.43
N ALA A 135 -27.15 22.14 6.12
CA ALA A 135 -27.12 23.45 5.49
C ALA A 135 -28.48 24.19 5.52
N LYS A 136 -29.58 23.43 5.51
CA LYS A 136 -30.95 23.98 5.52
C LYS A 136 -31.92 23.19 6.39
N THR A 137 -32.85 23.90 7.04
CA THR A 137 -34.04 23.34 7.70
C THR A 137 -35.27 24.13 7.27
N GLY A 138 -36.02 23.57 6.32
CA GLY A 138 -37.12 24.31 5.68
C GLY A 138 -36.61 25.59 5.02
N VAL A 139 -37.03 26.73 5.56
CA VAL A 139 -36.65 28.08 5.14
C VAL A 139 -35.29 28.51 5.72
N TRP A 140 -34.87 27.97 6.85
CA TRP A 140 -33.67 28.44 7.53
C TRP A 140 -32.39 27.87 6.91
N SER A 141 -31.39 28.72 6.71
CA SER A 141 -30.03 28.33 6.33
C SER A 141 -29.14 28.32 7.57
N HIS A 142 -28.28 27.30 7.71
CA HIS A 142 -27.42 27.09 8.89
C HIS A 142 -25.97 26.78 8.52
N LEU A 143 -25.08 26.91 9.51
CA LEU A 143 -23.67 26.57 9.34
C LEU A 143 -23.49 25.11 8.90
N ALA A 144 -22.81 24.93 7.78
CA ALA A 144 -22.41 23.64 7.25
C ALA A 144 -21.21 23.82 6.32
N VAL A 145 -20.33 22.81 6.24
CA VAL A 145 -19.19 22.79 5.32
C VAL A 145 -19.21 21.52 4.47
N THR A 146 -18.54 21.58 3.32
CA THR A 146 -18.43 20.43 2.41
C THR A 146 -17.08 19.76 2.60
N PHE A 147 -17.08 18.55 3.15
CA PHE A 147 -15.93 17.66 3.22
C PHE A 147 -15.55 17.15 1.82
N PRO A 148 -14.25 17.19 1.46
CA PRO A 148 -13.80 16.74 0.14
C PRO A 148 -14.20 15.28 -0.13
N VAL A 149 -14.81 15.03 -1.30
CA VAL A 149 -15.35 13.71 -1.67
C VAL A 149 -14.24 12.65 -1.74
N ASN A 150 -13.05 13.03 -2.20
CA ASN A 150 -11.88 12.15 -2.27
C ASN A 150 -11.29 11.78 -0.89
N MET A 151 -11.72 12.45 0.19
CA MET A 151 -11.32 12.15 1.57
C MET A 151 -12.40 11.39 2.35
N LEU A 152 -13.55 11.13 1.74
CA LEU A 152 -14.61 10.41 2.42
C LEU A 152 -14.19 8.98 2.74
N HIS A 153 -14.53 8.56 3.94
CA HIS A 153 -14.28 7.22 4.42
C HIS A 153 -15.29 6.25 3.81
N HIS A 154 -14.81 5.45 2.86
CA HIS A 154 -15.56 4.44 2.11
C HIS A 154 -15.03 3.03 2.41
N ASP A 155 -15.10 2.60 3.67
CA ASP A 155 -14.74 1.24 4.07
C ASP A 155 -16.00 0.40 4.28
N ARG A 156 -15.99 -0.85 3.79
CA ARG A 156 -17.14 -1.78 3.86
C ARG A 156 -17.19 -2.56 5.18
N LEU A 157 -16.09 -2.61 5.92
CA LEU A 157 -15.93 -3.35 7.17
C LEU A 157 -16.05 -2.44 8.40
N LEU A 158 -15.44 -1.25 8.33
CA LEU A 158 -15.37 -0.32 9.46
C LEU A 158 -16.06 1.00 9.14
N THR A 159 -16.91 1.45 10.06
CA THR A 159 -17.45 2.82 10.04
C THR A 159 -16.34 3.85 10.28
N ALA A 160 -16.55 5.10 9.86
CA ALA A 160 -15.62 6.20 10.14
C ALA A 160 -15.31 6.32 11.64
N GLY A 161 -16.32 6.14 12.50
CA GLY A 161 -16.16 6.15 13.96
C GLY A 161 -15.23 5.04 14.47
N GLN A 162 -15.40 3.81 14.00
CA GLN A 162 -14.51 2.69 14.36
C GLN A 162 -13.09 2.93 13.86
N LYS A 163 -12.92 3.48 12.64
CA LYS A 163 -11.59 3.78 12.11
C LYS A 163 -10.88 4.90 12.88
N MET A 164 -11.62 5.93 13.31
CA MET A 164 -11.09 6.97 14.20
C MET A 164 -10.66 6.40 15.56
N ALA A 165 -11.39 5.41 16.09
CA ALA A 165 -11.00 4.72 17.33
C ALA A 165 -9.71 3.90 17.15
N GLU A 166 -9.58 3.15 16.04
CA GLU A 166 -8.34 2.44 15.69
C GLU A 166 -7.15 3.42 15.62
N LYS A 167 -7.32 4.57 14.96
CA LYS A 167 -6.27 5.61 14.89
C LYS A 167 -5.88 6.17 16.26
N ARG A 168 -6.78 6.18 17.24
CA ARG A 168 -6.46 6.60 18.61
C ARG A 168 -5.64 5.52 19.34
N GLU A 169 -5.94 4.26 19.11
CA GLU A 169 -5.14 3.15 19.65
C GLU A 169 -3.74 3.08 19.01
N ASP A 170 -3.66 3.32 17.70
CA ASP A 170 -2.41 3.46 16.95
C ASP A 170 -1.51 4.54 17.55
N PHE A 171 -2.07 5.72 17.85
CA PHE A 171 -1.34 6.80 18.52
C PHE A 171 -0.70 6.34 19.82
N GLY A 172 -1.47 5.66 20.69
CA GLY A 172 -0.96 5.13 21.96
C GLY A 172 0.15 4.09 21.74
N THR A 173 0.03 3.26 20.70
CA THR A 173 1.04 2.24 20.39
C THR A 173 2.34 2.84 19.88
N VAL A 174 2.25 3.86 19.01
CA VAL A 174 3.42 4.60 18.50
C VAL A 174 4.09 5.38 19.62
N MET A 175 3.34 6.09 20.46
CA MET A 175 3.89 6.84 21.59
C MET A 175 4.69 5.95 22.53
N ARG A 176 4.14 4.80 22.93
CA ARG A 176 4.87 3.82 23.77
C ARG A 176 6.20 3.38 23.16
N ALA A 177 6.22 3.14 21.84
CA ALA A 177 7.44 2.75 21.16
C ALA A 177 8.48 3.87 21.08
N LEU A 178 8.04 5.12 20.87
CA LEU A 178 8.93 6.29 20.87
C LEU A 178 9.51 6.62 22.24
N ASP A 179 8.84 6.21 23.32
CA ASP A 179 9.31 6.38 24.69
C ASP A 179 10.28 5.26 25.10
N GLU A 180 10.10 4.06 24.56
CA GLU A 180 10.95 2.88 24.82
C GLU A 180 12.23 2.87 23.98
N PHE A 181 12.16 3.23 22.71
CA PHE A 181 13.30 3.21 21.79
C PHE A 181 13.78 4.64 21.52
N THR A 182 15.07 4.90 21.78
CA THR A 182 15.68 6.21 21.56
C THR A 182 15.90 6.49 20.07
N ALA A 183 16.13 7.75 19.71
CA ALA A 183 16.49 8.13 18.35
C ALA A 183 17.75 7.38 17.85
N ASP A 184 18.71 7.13 18.75
CA ASP A 184 19.95 6.41 18.42
C ASP A 184 19.71 4.93 18.14
N HIS A 185 18.82 4.26 18.89
CA HIS A 185 18.42 2.88 18.59
C HIS A 185 17.81 2.79 17.19
N VAL A 186 16.91 3.73 16.86
CA VAL A 186 16.23 3.75 15.56
C VAL A 186 17.20 4.08 14.42
N GLN A 187 18.12 5.03 14.63
CA GLN A 187 19.17 5.36 13.68
C GLN A 187 20.06 4.14 13.38
N THR A 188 20.51 3.45 14.44
CA THR A 188 21.32 2.23 14.31
C THR A 188 20.59 1.15 13.52
N ALA A 189 19.28 0.95 13.76
CA ALA A 189 18.48 0.01 13.00
C ALA A 189 18.38 0.39 11.51
N VAL A 190 18.18 1.67 11.20
CA VAL A 190 18.12 2.16 9.81
C VAL A 190 19.46 1.93 9.11
N ASP A 191 20.57 2.25 9.76
CA ASP A 191 21.90 2.08 9.18
C ASP A 191 22.20 0.60 8.93
N LEU A 192 21.88 -0.27 9.90
CA LEU A 192 22.01 -1.71 9.76
C LEU A 192 21.20 -2.26 8.58
N LEU A 193 19.93 -1.86 8.47
CA LEU A 193 19.03 -2.30 7.39
C LEU A 193 19.47 -1.78 6.01
N LYS A 194 20.09 -0.60 5.93
CA LYS A 194 20.64 -0.05 4.68
C LYS A 194 21.88 -0.76 4.16
N THR A 195 22.62 -1.46 5.03
CA THR A 195 23.82 -2.21 4.60
C THR A 195 23.49 -3.51 3.85
N ASP A 196 22.21 -3.91 3.78
CA ASP A 196 21.75 -5.19 3.20
C ASP A 196 22.48 -6.44 3.75
N THR A 197 23.02 -6.33 4.98
CA THR A 197 23.66 -7.43 5.70
C THR A 197 22.67 -8.32 6.44
N LEU A 198 21.47 -7.81 6.74
CA LEU A 198 20.38 -8.58 7.33
C LEU A 198 19.54 -9.26 6.26
N TYR A 199 19.10 -10.49 6.54
CA TYR A 199 18.26 -11.26 5.63
C TYR A 199 16.89 -10.60 5.39
N GLN A 200 16.59 -10.23 4.14
CA GLN A 200 15.35 -9.53 3.76
C GLN A 200 15.15 -8.17 4.48
N SER A 201 16.23 -7.39 4.62
CA SER A 201 16.25 -6.04 5.23
C SER A 201 15.23 -5.09 4.60
N GLU A 202 15.01 -5.20 3.29
CA GLU A 202 14.11 -4.35 2.50
C GLU A 202 12.65 -4.39 2.98
N ARG A 203 12.24 -5.48 3.64
CA ARG A 203 10.88 -5.65 4.17
C ARG A 203 10.60 -4.79 5.41
N VAL A 204 11.64 -4.38 6.12
CA VAL A 204 11.53 -3.71 7.43
C VAL A 204 12.05 -2.27 7.38
N LEU A 205 12.95 -1.96 6.43
CA LEU A 205 13.58 -0.64 6.28
C LEU A 205 12.59 0.52 6.26
N GLY A 206 11.48 0.39 5.51
CA GLY A 206 10.47 1.45 5.43
C GLY A 206 9.83 1.79 6.79
N GLN A 207 9.59 0.78 7.64
CA GLN A 207 9.03 1.00 8.97
C GLN A 207 10.05 1.69 9.89
N ALA A 208 11.33 1.31 9.80
CA ALA A 208 12.42 1.93 10.56
C ALA A 208 12.59 3.42 10.18
N GLN A 209 12.61 3.73 8.88
CA GLN A 209 12.69 5.11 8.37
C GLN A 209 11.47 5.95 8.76
N TRP A 210 10.28 5.36 8.73
CA TRP A 210 9.08 6.05 9.19
C TRP A 210 9.18 6.41 10.68
N LEU A 211 9.59 5.47 11.54
CA LEU A 211 9.78 5.73 12.97
C LEU A 211 10.88 6.78 13.23
N GLN A 212 11.99 6.71 12.49
CA GLN A 212 13.07 7.70 12.51
C GLN A 212 12.55 9.10 12.20
N SER A 213 11.71 9.24 11.16
CA SER A 213 11.15 10.53 10.76
C SER A 213 10.31 11.17 11.87
N ILE A 214 9.64 10.36 12.70
CA ILE A 214 8.85 10.84 13.83
C ILE A 214 9.76 11.33 14.95
N HIS A 215 10.84 10.60 15.27
CA HIS A 215 11.86 11.10 16.21
C HIS A 215 12.44 12.43 15.74
N THR A 216 12.87 12.54 14.49
CA THR A 216 13.44 13.77 13.93
C THR A 216 12.48 14.96 14.11
N LYS A 217 11.21 14.80 13.75
CA LYS A 217 10.19 15.86 13.91
C LYS A 217 9.94 16.20 15.38
N ARG A 218 9.86 15.21 16.28
CA ARG A 218 9.68 15.45 17.73
C ARG A 218 10.90 16.13 18.37
N HIS A 219 12.11 15.88 17.88
CA HIS A 219 13.32 16.53 18.40
C HIS A 219 13.55 17.94 17.84
N ALA A 220 12.92 18.27 16.70
CA ALA A 220 13.01 19.60 16.09
C ALA A 220 12.25 20.70 16.87
N THR A 221 11.48 20.34 17.90
CA THR A 221 10.71 21.29 18.71
C THR A 221 10.68 20.89 20.18
N SER A 222 10.75 21.87 21.08
CA SER A 222 10.60 21.69 22.53
C SER A 222 9.14 21.78 23.00
N ASP A 223 8.22 22.22 22.14
CA ASP A 223 6.79 22.34 22.46
C ASP A 223 6.15 20.94 22.51
N ALA A 224 5.72 20.54 23.70
CA ALA A 224 5.12 19.22 23.94
C ALA A 224 3.90 18.95 23.05
N ARG A 225 3.07 19.96 22.78
CA ARG A 225 1.87 19.82 21.96
C ARG A 225 2.25 19.64 20.48
N ARG A 226 3.25 20.38 19.99
CA ARG A 226 3.76 20.17 18.62
C ARG A 226 4.36 18.78 18.45
N ARG A 227 5.07 18.28 19.47
CA ARG A 227 5.60 16.89 19.48
C ARG A 227 4.49 15.85 19.35
N GLU A 228 3.39 15.99 20.08
CA GLU A 228 2.23 15.10 19.96
C GLU A 228 1.53 15.24 18.60
N ASN A 229 1.39 16.48 18.09
CA ASN A 229 0.79 16.74 16.78
C ASN A 229 1.56 16.06 15.65
N HIS A 230 2.90 16.00 15.72
CA HIS A 230 3.70 15.25 14.76
C HIS A 230 3.37 13.75 14.76
N VAL A 231 3.09 13.17 15.93
CA VAL A 231 2.69 11.76 16.04
C VAL A 231 1.28 11.55 15.48
N TRP A 232 0.33 12.44 15.80
CA TRP A 232 -1.00 12.41 15.18
C TRP A 232 -0.95 12.49 13.65
N ALA A 233 -0.17 13.43 13.11
CA ALA A 233 0.01 13.59 11.67
C ALA A 233 0.64 12.34 11.02
N ALA A 234 1.62 11.71 11.69
CA ALA A 234 2.25 10.48 11.23
C ALA A 234 1.28 9.29 11.26
N VAL A 235 0.50 9.13 12.34
CA VAL A 235 -0.51 8.06 12.49
C VAL A 235 -1.62 8.19 11.46
N ALA A 236 -2.05 9.42 11.16
CA ALA A 236 -3.12 9.67 10.20
C ALA A 236 -2.75 9.24 8.78
N SER A 237 -1.48 9.42 8.39
CA SER A 237 -0.94 9.06 7.08
C SER A 237 -0.11 7.77 7.06
N ALA A 238 -0.05 7.04 8.18
CA ALA A 238 0.81 5.87 8.33
C ALA A 238 0.44 4.78 7.31
N PRO A 239 1.45 4.19 6.64
CA PRO A 239 1.26 2.95 5.91
C PRO A 239 0.74 1.86 6.83
N GLN A 240 0.01 0.91 6.26
CA GLN A 240 -0.64 -0.12 7.05
C GLN A 240 0.38 -0.96 7.83
N GLY A 241 0.09 -1.22 9.11
CA GLY A 241 0.95 -2.01 10.00
C GLY A 241 2.13 -1.23 10.61
N PHE A 242 2.36 0.02 10.21
CA PHE A 242 3.49 0.79 10.71
C PHE A 242 3.28 1.28 12.15
N CYS A 243 2.02 1.49 12.55
CA CYS A 243 1.64 1.95 13.88
C CYS A 243 1.80 0.92 15.02
N HIS A 244 2.25 -0.30 14.72
CA HIS A 244 2.53 -1.32 15.74
C HIS A 244 4.00 -1.77 15.74
N PRO A 245 4.97 -0.85 15.93
CA PRO A 245 6.39 -1.16 15.85
C PRO A 245 6.84 -2.24 16.84
N ARG A 246 6.32 -2.23 18.07
CA ARG A 246 6.67 -3.23 19.11
C ARG A 246 6.30 -4.66 18.73
N SER A 247 5.14 -4.85 18.10
CA SER A 247 4.65 -6.19 17.70
C SER A 247 5.11 -6.61 16.31
N SER A 248 5.89 -5.78 15.62
CA SER A 248 6.45 -6.09 14.31
C SER A 248 7.92 -6.44 14.40
N MET A 249 8.51 -6.78 13.24
CA MET A 249 9.93 -7.14 13.16
C MET A 249 10.87 -6.00 13.52
N ILE A 250 10.48 -4.74 13.31
CA ILE A 250 11.32 -3.62 13.72
C ILE A 250 11.45 -3.55 15.24
N GLY A 251 10.38 -3.82 16.00
CA GLY A 251 10.41 -3.84 17.46
C GLY A 251 11.38 -4.87 17.99
N SER A 252 11.34 -6.09 17.43
CA SER A 252 12.31 -7.15 17.76
C SER A 252 13.76 -6.74 17.48
N LEU A 253 14.03 -6.07 16.37
CA LEU A 253 15.37 -5.56 16.05
C LEU A 253 15.79 -4.46 17.02
N LEU A 254 14.89 -3.53 17.35
CA LEU A 254 15.13 -2.45 18.29
C LEU A 254 15.36 -2.95 19.72
N GLU A 255 14.65 -3.99 20.15
CA GLU A 255 14.88 -4.68 21.43
C GLU A 255 16.29 -5.28 21.48
N ASP A 256 16.71 -6.00 20.44
CA ASP A 256 18.03 -6.61 20.38
C ASP A 256 19.16 -5.52 20.35
N ILE A 257 18.93 -4.39 19.67
CA ILE A 257 19.84 -3.22 19.66
C ILE A 257 19.89 -2.55 21.05
N ALA A 258 18.73 -2.29 21.66
CA ALA A 258 18.64 -1.64 22.97
C ALA A 258 19.26 -2.51 24.09
N ALA A 259 19.24 -3.84 23.93
CA ALA A 259 19.91 -4.79 24.80
C ALA A 259 21.44 -4.83 24.61
N GLY A 260 22.00 -4.09 23.64
CA GLY A 260 23.44 -4.05 23.35
C GLY A 260 23.98 -5.37 22.79
N MET A 261 23.16 -6.14 22.08
CA MET A 261 23.60 -7.43 21.52
C MET A 261 24.61 -7.25 20.38
N GLU A 262 25.54 -8.19 20.28
CA GLU A 262 26.51 -8.26 19.18
C GLU A 262 25.84 -8.54 17.83
N PHE A 263 26.36 -7.93 16.76
CA PHE A 263 25.78 -8.03 15.41
C PHE A 263 25.51 -9.47 14.94
N SER A 264 26.42 -10.41 15.24
CA SER A 264 26.25 -11.82 14.84
C SER A 264 25.02 -12.47 15.46
N GLN A 265 24.68 -12.10 16.69
CA GLN A 265 23.49 -12.60 17.40
C GLN A 265 22.22 -11.93 16.87
N VAL A 266 22.26 -10.61 16.68
CA VAL A 266 21.16 -9.83 16.08
C VAL A 266 20.81 -10.39 14.70
N SER A 267 21.81 -10.58 13.84
CA SER A 267 21.63 -11.11 12.48
C SER A 267 20.97 -12.50 12.48
N LYS A 268 21.44 -13.41 13.36
CA LYS A 268 20.86 -14.74 13.51
C LYS A 268 19.40 -14.70 13.96
N ARG A 269 19.09 -13.95 15.03
CA ARG A 269 17.72 -13.83 15.57
C ARG A 269 16.78 -13.18 14.58
N PHE A 270 17.26 -12.17 13.85
CA PHE A 270 16.53 -11.53 12.77
C PHE A 270 16.17 -12.55 11.67
N ALA A 271 17.15 -13.32 11.20
CA ALA A 271 16.94 -14.37 10.20
C ALA A 271 15.95 -15.45 10.68
N ASP A 272 16.07 -15.91 11.94
CA ASP A 272 15.18 -16.92 12.53
C ASP A 272 13.71 -16.45 12.59
N LYS A 273 13.49 -15.16 12.89
CA LYS A 273 12.15 -14.55 12.92
C LYS A 273 11.62 -14.23 11.51
N MET A 274 12.50 -13.83 10.59
CA MET A 274 12.19 -13.59 9.17
C MET A 274 12.07 -14.89 8.35
N HIS A 275 12.29 -16.05 8.96
CA HIS A 275 12.24 -17.33 8.27
C HIS A 275 10.91 -17.47 7.50
N PRO A 276 10.94 -17.76 6.18
CA PRO A 276 9.76 -17.67 5.30
C PRO A 276 8.60 -18.60 5.70
N LEU A 277 8.89 -19.70 6.40
CA LEU A 277 7.86 -20.61 6.95
C LEU A 277 7.19 -20.11 8.24
N ARG A 278 7.74 -19.06 8.87
CA ARG A 278 7.28 -18.53 10.17
C ARG A 278 6.78 -17.10 10.05
N TYR A 279 7.51 -16.24 9.36
CA TYR A 279 7.22 -14.81 9.28
C TYR A 279 5.85 -14.53 8.68
N GLN A 280 4.99 -13.84 9.45
CA GLN A 280 3.58 -13.54 9.12
C GLN A 280 2.71 -14.76 8.82
N ARG A 281 3.15 -15.98 9.14
CA ARG A 281 2.40 -17.21 8.91
C ARG A 281 1.79 -17.71 10.23
N PRO A 282 0.45 -17.81 10.32
CA PRO A 282 -0.23 -18.40 11.47
C PRO A 282 0.28 -19.82 11.73
N GLN A 283 0.77 -20.08 12.95
CA GLN A 283 1.29 -21.40 13.33
C GLN A 283 0.20 -22.28 13.94
N ALA A 284 -0.80 -21.68 14.59
CA ALA A 284 -1.96 -22.38 15.14
C ALA A 284 -3.10 -22.48 14.12
N ALA A 285 -3.95 -23.49 14.28
CA ALA A 285 -5.21 -23.59 13.55
C ALA A 285 -6.15 -22.42 13.93
N PRO A 286 -7.00 -21.96 13.00
CA PRO A 286 -7.96 -20.89 13.29
C PRO A 286 -8.98 -21.33 14.35
N THR A 287 -9.36 -20.41 15.22
CA THR A 287 -10.45 -20.63 16.19
C THR A 287 -11.82 -20.52 15.50
N ALA A 288 -12.88 -21.07 16.10
CA ALA A 288 -14.25 -20.95 15.57
C ALA A 288 -14.66 -19.48 15.35
N GLY A 289 -14.27 -18.58 16.26
CA GLY A 289 -14.50 -17.15 16.10
C GLY A 289 -13.73 -16.53 14.92
N ASN A 290 -12.50 -16.98 14.65
CA ASN A 290 -11.74 -16.52 13.48
C ASN A 290 -12.39 -16.96 12.16
N ILE A 291 -12.94 -18.18 12.13
CA ILE A 291 -13.65 -18.72 10.96
C ILE A 291 -14.94 -17.92 10.70
N ALA A 292 -15.78 -17.73 11.73
CA ALA A 292 -17.02 -16.95 11.60
C ALA A 292 -16.75 -15.50 11.17
N GLN A 293 -15.69 -14.88 11.69
CA GLN A 293 -15.28 -13.54 11.25
C GLN A 293 -14.79 -13.54 9.79
N ALA A 294 -14.08 -14.59 9.35
CA ALA A 294 -13.66 -14.73 7.96
C ALA A 294 -14.87 -14.84 7.03
N GLU A 295 -15.85 -15.66 7.35
CA GLU A 295 -17.09 -15.79 6.57
C GLU A 295 -17.78 -14.45 6.40
N LYS A 296 -17.97 -13.70 7.49
CA LYS A 296 -18.57 -12.36 7.46
C LYS A 296 -17.79 -11.37 6.59
N VAL A 297 -16.46 -11.34 6.73
CA VAL A 297 -15.60 -10.44 5.93
C VAL A 297 -15.66 -10.80 4.44
N PHE A 298 -15.61 -12.09 4.11
CA PHE A 298 -15.66 -12.55 2.73
C PHE A 298 -17.02 -12.30 2.08
N GLU A 299 -18.11 -12.46 2.82
CA GLU A 299 -19.47 -12.12 2.36
C GLU A 299 -19.60 -10.61 2.13
N GLN A 300 -19.22 -9.79 3.12
CA GLN A 300 -19.31 -8.33 3.04
C GLN A 300 -18.49 -7.74 1.89
N LEU A 301 -17.36 -8.36 1.53
CA LEU A 301 -16.48 -7.91 0.46
C LEU A 301 -16.72 -8.62 -0.89
N GLY A 302 -17.51 -9.70 -0.93
CA GLY A 302 -17.73 -10.51 -2.12
C GLY A 302 -16.47 -11.26 -2.60
N LEU A 303 -15.61 -11.68 -1.68
CA LEU A 303 -14.28 -12.23 -2.00
C LEU A 303 -14.24 -13.74 -2.21
N ALA A 304 -15.34 -14.47 -1.99
CA ALA A 304 -15.35 -15.93 -2.10
C ALA A 304 -14.80 -16.46 -3.45
N PRO A 305 -15.15 -15.88 -4.63
CA PRO A 305 -14.56 -16.31 -5.90
C PRO A 305 -13.04 -16.13 -5.99
N ALA A 306 -12.45 -15.18 -5.23
CA ALA A 306 -11.01 -14.93 -5.24
C ALA A 306 -10.19 -16.04 -4.55
N LEU A 307 -10.84 -16.92 -3.77
CA LEU A 307 -10.20 -18.07 -3.11
C LEU A 307 -9.87 -19.21 -4.07
N HIS A 308 -10.57 -19.29 -5.21
CA HIS A 308 -10.32 -20.34 -6.20
C HIS A 308 -9.12 -19.94 -7.06
N ARG A 309 -8.02 -20.68 -6.92
CA ARG A 309 -6.72 -20.35 -7.52
C ARG A 309 -6.30 -21.38 -8.56
N ARG A 310 -5.60 -20.92 -9.59
CA ARG A 310 -4.97 -21.75 -10.61
C ARG A 310 -3.59 -21.23 -10.99
N ILE A 311 -2.76 -22.09 -11.55
CA ILE A 311 -1.52 -21.65 -12.20
C ILE A 311 -1.89 -20.79 -13.43
N ALA A 312 -1.20 -19.65 -13.56
CA ALA A 312 -1.41 -18.74 -14.68
C ALA A 312 -0.82 -19.33 -15.97
N ARG A 313 -1.37 -18.94 -17.11
CA ARG A 313 -0.82 -19.28 -18.42
C ARG A 313 0.13 -18.17 -18.89
N PHE A 314 1.06 -18.54 -19.76
CA PHE A 314 2.12 -17.65 -20.23
C PHE A 314 1.53 -16.39 -20.89
N GLU A 315 0.50 -16.53 -21.72
CA GLU A 315 -0.17 -15.44 -22.43
C GLU A 315 -0.84 -14.42 -21.49
N GLU A 316 -1.21 -14.81 -20.27
CA GLU A 316 -1.91 -13.97 -19.29
C GLU A 316 -0.97 -13.04 -18.52
N VAL A 317 0.33 -13.33 -18.54
CA VAL A 317 1.34 -12.61 -17.78
C VAL A 317 1.91 -11.46 -18.61
N PRO A 318 1.96 -10.21 -18.10
CA PRO A 318 2.68 -9.10 -18.72
C PRO A 318 4.17 -9.44 -18.88
N LYS A 319 4.78 -9.07 -20.00
CA LYS A 319 6.17 -9.42 -20.33
C LYS A 319 6.96 -8.16 -20.60
N VAL A 320 8.16 -8.07 -20.03
CA VAL A 320 9.15 -7.02 -20.34
C VAL A 320 10.08 -7.44 -21.47
N TRP A 321 10.12 -8.74 -21.79
CA TRP A 321 10.84 -9.28 -22.94
C TRP A 321 10.16 -10.54 -23.47
N VAL A 322 10.18 -10.70 -24.80
CA VAL A 322 9.83 -11.93 -25.53
C VAL A 322 10.83 -12.12 -26.67
N PRO A 323 11.10 -13.37 -27.10
CA PRO A 323 11.93 -13.64 -28.27
C PRO A 323 11.43 -12.87 -29.49
N ARG A 324 12.33 -12.26 -30.27
CA ARG A 324 11.96 -11.68 -31.56
C ARG A 324 11.56 -12.82 -32.51
N VAL A 325 10.30 -12.82 -32.96
CA VAL A 325 9.85 -13.71 -34.02
C VAL A 325 10.59 -13.33 -35.29
N GLN A 326 11.57 -14.13 -35.72
CA GLN A 326 12.09 -14.00 -37.07
C GLN A 326 10.97 -14.41 -38.04
N PRO A 327 10.63 -13.61 -39.06
CA PRO A 327 9.79 -14.10 -40.15
C PRO A 327 10.48 -15.36 -40.69
N ALA A 328 9.72 -16.46 -40.77
CA ALA A 328 10.23 -17.74 -41.27
C ALA A 328 11.03 -17.46 -42.55
N ARG A 329 12.33 -17.78 -42.56
CA ARG A 329 13.17 -17.65 -43.75
C ARG A 329 12.44 -18.36 -44.89
N GLY A 330 12.02 -17.56 -45.87
CA GLY A 330 11.16 -17.89 -47.01
C GLY A 330 10.77 -19.35 -47.15
N ALA A 331 9.53 -19.69 -46.78
CA ALA A 331 8.83 -20.71 -47.51
C ALA A 331 8.72 -20.20 -48.96
N GLY A 332 9.59 -20.70 -49.85
CA GLY A 332 9.54 -20.36 -51.26
C GLY A 332 8.12 -20.61 -51.77
N SER A 333 7.52 -19.63 -52.44
CA SER A 333 6.12 -19.62 -52.88
C SER A 333 5.79 -20.62 -54.00
N GLY A 334 6.63 -21.63 -54.21
CA GLY A 334 6.47 -22.65 -55.25
C GLY A 334 6.15 -24.03 -54.69
N LEU A 335 5.59 -24.88 -55.54
CA LEU A 335 5.17 -26.27 -55.27
C LEU A 335 6.26 -27.14 -54.60
N PHE A 336 7.53 -26.75 -54.72
CA PHE A 336 8.71 -27.44 -54.16
C PHE A 336 9.45 -26.65 -53.08
N GLY A 337 8.84 -25.59 -52.51
CA GLY A 337 9.45 -24.77 -51.45
C GLY A 337 9.72 -25.52 -50.13
N HIS A 338 9.26 -26.77 -50.03
CA HIS A 338 9.52 -27.70 -48.92
C HIS A 338 10.79 -28.55 -49.13
N LEU A 339 11.45 -28.48 -50.29
CA LEU A 339 12.69 -29.20 -50.57
C LEU A 339 13.90 -28.35 -50.18
N VAL A 340 14.70 -28.83 -49.24
CA VAL A 340 15.96 -28.19 -48.81
C VAL A 340 17.08 -28.56 -49.78
N PRO A 341 17.73 -27.62 -50.51
CA PRO A 341 18.84 -27.92 -51.39
C PRO A 341 20.07 -28.44 -50.63
N LYS A 342 20.80 -29.40 -51.22
CA LYS A 342 21.95 -30.12 -50.65
C LYS A 342 23.19 -29.25 -50.30
N VAL A 343 23.10 -27.92 -50.37
CA VAL A 343 24.24 -26.98 -50.26
C VAL A 343 24.29 -26.23 -48.92
N GLN A 344 23.32 -26.44 -48.01
CA GLN A 344 23.36 -25.88 -46.65
C GLN A 344 23.59 -26.94 -45.58
N MET A 345 24.58 -27.81 -45.80
CA MET A 345 25.25 -28.55 -44.72
C MET A 345 26.72 -28.15 -44.63
N THR A 346 27.01 -26.85 -44.65
CA THR A 346 28.21 -26.35 -43.97
C THR A 346 27.82 -26.05 -42.53
N VAL A 347 27.94 -27.09 -41.70
CA VAL A 347 28.15 -26.89 -40.26
C VAL A 347 29.38 -25.98 -40.16
N LYS A 348 29.20 -24.71 -39.76
CA LYS A 348 30.31 -23.90 -39.26
C LYS A 348 30.74 -24.49 -37.91
N ALA A 349 31.45 -25.61 -38.00
CA ALA A 349 32.27 -26.14 -36.93
C ALA A 349 33.46 -25.20 -36.82
N GLY A 350 33.51 -24.47 -35.71
CA GLY A 350 34.52 -23.45 -35.44
C GLY A 350 33.96 -22.22 -34.75
N SER A 351 33.07 -22.38 -33.76
CA SER A 351 32.83 -21.28 -32.81
C SER A 351 34.00 -21.26 -31.83
N MET A 352 34.89 -20.27 -31.93
CA MET A 352 35.76 -19.95 -30.79
C MET A 352 34.88 -19.80 -29.55
N ALA A 353 35.24 -20.45 -28.45
CA ALA A 353 34.55 -20.26 -27.18
C ALA A 353 34.75 -18.80 -26.75
N MET A 354 33.73 -17.97 -26.95
CA MET A 354 33.74 -16.60 -26.47
C MET A 354 33.88 -16.62 -24.94
N PRO A 355 34.74 -15.76 -24.36
CA PRO A 355 34.89 -15.70 -22.92
C PRO A 355 33.54 -15.37 -22.27
N ILE A 356 33.28 -16.00 -21.11
CA ILE A 356 32.09 -15.69 -20.32
C ILE A 356 32.22 -14.26 -19.80
N VAL A 357 31.25 -13.41 -20.14
CA VAL A 357 31.20 -12.03 -19.66
C VAL A 357 30.41 -11.98 -18.36
N THR A 358 31.03 -11.52 -17.27
CA THR A 358 30.32 -11.27 -16.01
C THR A 358 29.68 -9.88 -16.04
N MET A 359 28.40 -9.79 -15.70
CA MET A 359 27.67 -8.53 -15.58
C MET A 359 26.46 -8.68 -14.67
N THR A 360 25.81 -7.58 -14.31
CA THR A 360 24.64 -7.60 -13.45
C THR A 360 23.37 -7.79 -14.26
N LEU A 361 22.27 -8.21 -13.60
CA LEU A 361 21.02 -8.51 -14.29
C LEU A 361 20.43 -7.27 -14.96
N GLN A 362 20.48 -6.11 -14.29
CA GLN A 362 20.02 -4.86 -14.86
C GLN A 362 20.79 -4.50 -16.14
N LYS A 363 22.12 -4.61 -16.10
CA LYS A 363 22.95 -4.37 -17.29
C LYS A 363 22.61 -5.34 -18.40
N PHE A 364 22.48 -6.64 -18.11
CA PHE A 364 22.11 -7.65 -19.11
C PHE A 364 20.77 -7.32 -19.79
N VAL A 365 19.75 -6.95 -19.01
CA VAL A 365 18.41 -6.62 -19.52
C VAL A 365 18.40 -5.32 -20.31
N GLN A 366 19.25 -4.36 -19.96
CA GLN A 366 19.35 -3.09 -20.69
C GLN A 366 20.18 -3.18 -21.97
N THR A 367 21.24 -4.00 -22.00
CA THR A 367 22.23 -3.98 -23.10
C THR A 367 22.26 -5.23 -23.97
N VAL A 368 21.74 -6.36 -23.50
CA VAL A 368 21.81 -7.65 -24.24
C VAL A 368 20.41 -8.14 -24.61
N ALA A 369 19.50 -8.23 -23.63
CA ALA A 369 18.16 -8.76 -23.85
C ALA A 369 17.39 -8.07 -25.00
N PRO A 370 17.42 -6.74 -25.19
CA PRO A 370 16.63 -6.07 -26.22
C PRO A 370 16.95 -6.53 -27.65
N ASP A 371 18.19 -6.97 -27.88
CA ASP A 371 18.68 -7.47 -29.18
C ASP A 371 18.77 -8.99 -29.26
N ALA A 372 18.44 -9.70 -28.18
CA ALA A 372 18.44 -11.15 -28.14
C ALA A 372 17.30 -11.74 -28.98
N GLU A 373 17.64 -12.62 -29.92
CA GLU A 373 16.73 -13.47 -30.68
C GLU A 373 16.21 -14.62 -29.82
N GLN A 374 17.05 -15.12 -28.91
CA GLN A 374 16.74 -16.20 -27.99
C GLN A 374 17.52 -16.01 -26.69
N LEU A 375 16.89 -16.37 -25.57
CA LEU A 375 17.52 -16.45 -24.26
C LEU A 375 17.42 -17.87 -23.72
N GLU A 376 18.47 -18.32 -23.04
CA GLU A 376 18.50 -19.59 -22.32
C GLU A 376 19.12 -19.40 -20.93
N VAL A 377 18.65 -20.16 -19.94
CA VAL A 377 19.21 -20.20 -18.59
C VAL A 377 19.84 -21.58 -18.33
N MET A 378 20.98 -21.59 -17.65
CA MET A 378 21.60 -22.82 -17.18
C MET A 378 20.92 -23.28 -15.88
N LEU A 379 20.21 -24.41 -15.94
CA LEU A 379 19.63 -25.06 -14.77
C LEU A 379 20.64 -26.01 -14.11
N PRO A 380 20.74 -26.01 -12.76
CA PRO A 380 21.70 -26.83 -12.05
C PRO A 380 21.36 -28.33 -12.11
N VAL A 381 22.39 -29.17 -12.09
CA VAL A 381 22.26 -30.65 -12.09
C VAL A 381 22.03 -31.22 -10.68
N ALA A 382 22.65 -30.63 -9.65
CA ALA A 382 22.77 -31.24 -8.32
C ALA A 382 22.11 -30.44 -7.18
N HIS A 383 21.55 -29.26 -7.44
CA HIS A 383 21.03 -28.38 -6.40
C HIS A 383 19.64 -27.86 -6.75
N LYS A 384 18.84 -27.62 -5.71
CA LYS A 384 17.56 -26.93 -5.82
C LYS A 384 17.79 -25.51 -6.35
N ALA A 385 16.98 -25.10 -7.32
CA ALA A 385 16.99 -23.76 -7.90
C ALA A 385 15.75 -22.96 -7.46
N PRO A 386 15.82 -21.62 -7.49
CA PRO A 386 14.70 -20.75 -7.11
C PRO A 386 13.68 -20.67 -8.24
N PHE A 387 12.87 -21.71 -8.38
CA PHE A 387 11.72 -21.66 -9.26
C PHE A 387 10.55 -20.93 -8.60
N ILE A 388 9.78 -20.22 -9.43
CA ILE A 388 8.60 -19.47 -9.04
C ILE A 388 7.43 -19.84 -9.95
N VAL A 389 6.25 -20.00 -9.34
CA VAL A 389 5.01 -20.31 -10.05
C VAL A 389 4.06 -19.14 -9.89
N ILE A 390 3.65 -18.54 -11.01
CA ILE A 390 2.67 -17.45 -11.02
C ILE A 390 1.27 -18.06 -11.00
N THR A 391 0.42 -17.57 -10.10
CA THR A 391 -0.96 -18.02 -9.93
C THR A 391 -1.93 -16.88 -10.23
N THR A 392 -3.16 -17.23 -10.60
CA THR A 392 -4.26 -16.28 -10.79
C THR A 392 -5.57 -16.87 -10.29
N ALA A 393 -6.64 -16.07 -10.30
CA ALA A 393 -7.95 -16.55 -9.94
C ALA A 393 -8.52 -17.46 -11.04
N VAL A 394 -9.32 -18.45 -10.64
CA VAL A 394 -10.07 -19.27 -11.59
C VAL A 394 -11.13 -18.42 -12.31
N HIS A 395 -11.81 -17.54 -11.57
CA HIS A 395 -12.83 -16.65 -12.11
C HIS A 395 -12.20 -15.34 -12.62
N ALA A 396 -12.69 -14.85 -13.76
CA ALA A 396 -12.11 -13.67 -14.44
C ALA A 396 -12.47 -12.34 -13.74
N GLU A 397 -13.70 -12.23 -13.21
CA GLU A 397 -14.20 -11.02 -12.55
C GLU A 397 -14.25 -11.22 -11.04
N VAL A 398 -13.08 -11.13 -10.39
CA VAL A 398 -12.98 -11.22 -8.94
C VAL A 398 -12.49 -9.91 -8.32
N PRO A 399 -13.06 -9.47 -7.19
CA PRO A 399 -12.48 -8.37 -6.44
C PRO A 399 -11.04 -8.71 -5.99
N PRO A 400 -10.12 -7.73 -5.95
CA PRO A 400 -8.72 -7.98 -5.59
C PRO A 400 -8.60 -8.39 -4.12
N ILE A 401 -7.97 -9.56 -3.92
CA ILE A 401 -7.67 -10.14 -2.60
C ILE A 401 -6.24 -9.79 -2.13
N PHE A 402 -5.35 -9.42 -3.05
CA PHE A 402 -3.97 -9.03 -2.77
C PHE A 402 -3.82 -7.52 -2.59
N GLN A 403 -2.63 -7.07 -2.18
CA GLN A 403 -2.32 -5.65 -1.95
C GLN A 403 -2.35 -4.79 -3.23
N TRP A 404 -2.32 -5.41 -4.40
CA TRP A 404 -2.33 -4.78 -5.73
C TRP A 404 -3.62 -5.09 -6.50
N ASP A 405 -3.86 -4.31 -7.55
CA ASP A 405 -5.15 -4.23 -8.24
C ASP A 405 -5.28 -5.25 -9.39
N HIS A 406 -4.85 -6.50 -9.18
CA HIS A 406 -5.02 -7.62 -10.12
C HIS A 406 -4.98 -8.99 -9.41
N PRO A 407 -5.54 -10.07 -9.99
CA PRO A 407 -5.68 -11.35 -9.29
C PRO A 407 -4.41 -12.20 -9.27
N PHE A 408 -3.33 -11.78 -9.93
CA PHE A 408 -2.10 -12.57 -10.02
C PHE A 408 -1.26 -12.49 -8.74
N ALA A 409 -0.65 -13.62 -8.35
CA ALA A 409 0.31 -13.74 -7.26
C ALA A 409 1.32 -14.83 -7.61
N TRP A 410 2.09 -15.31 -6.62
CA TRP A 410 3.06 -16.37 -6.84
C TRP A 410 3.25 -17.23 -5.60
N TYR A 411 3.81 -18.42 -5.81
CA TYR A 411 4.40 -19.22 -4.75
C TYR A 411 5.80 -19.72 -5.16
N VAL A 412 6.58 -20.09 -4.15
CA VAL A 412 7.88 -20.74 -4.29
C VAL A 412 7.95 -21.91 -3.31
N TRP A 413 8.72 -22.93 -3.64
CA TRP A 413 9.04 -23.99 -2.69
C TRP A 413 10.20 -23.55 -1.79
N HIS A 414 10.06 -23.80 -0.48
CA HIS A 414 11.14 -23.53 0.47
C HIS A 414 12.41 -24.31 0.09
N GLU A 415 13.57 -23.65 0.14
CA GLU A 415 14.86 -24.13 -0.37
C GLU A 415 14.93 -24.34 -1.90
N GLY A 416 13.91 -23.95 -2.65
CA GLY A 416 13.82 -24.16 -4.09
C GLY A 416 13.34 -25.57 -4.47
N ALA A 417 13.49 -25.88 -5.75
CA ALA A 417 13.08 -27.16 -6.33
C ALA A 417 14.05 -27.60 -7.43
N ALA A 418 14.08 -28.89 -7.75
CA ALA A 418 14.88 -29.41 -8.85
C ALA A 418 14.14 -29.23 -10.21
N PRO A 419 14.86 -29.15 -11.34
CA PRO A 419 14.23 -28.94 -12.66
C PRO A 419 13.17 -29.97 -13.04
N ASP A 420 13.36 -31.24 -12.65
CA ASP A 420 12.48 -32.36 -12.94
C ASP A 420 11.08 -32.19 -12.34
N GLN A 421 10.97 -31.53 -11.18
CA GLN A 421 9.68 -31.17 -10.59
C GLN A 421 8.83 -30.32 -11.56
N TYR A 422 9.47 -29.55 -12.43
CA TYR A 422 8.78 -28.73 -13.42
C TYR A 422 8.75 -29.36 -14.82
N GLY A 423 9.06 -30.65 -14.95
CA GLY A 423 9.16 -31.34 -16.23
C GLY A 423 10.34 -30.88 -17.09
N LEU A 424 11.36 -30.26 -16.46
CA LEU A 424 12.56 -29.77 -17.14
C LEU A 424 13.75 -30.69 -16.86
N SER A 425 14.74 -30.64 -17.74
CA SER A 425 16.03 -31.29 -17.52
C SER A 425 17.07 -30.26 -17.05
N ALA A 426 18.06 -30.72 -16.28
CA ALA A 426 19.23 -29.90 -16.00
C ALA A 426 19.98 -29.54 -17.29
N GLY A 427 20.65 -28.38 -17.32
CA GLY A 427 21.30 -27.85 -18.51
C GLY A 427 20.61 -26.59 -19.06
N TRP A 428 20.86 -26.29 -20.34
CA TRP A 428 20.30 -25.12 -21.00
C TRP A 428 18.81 -25.28 -21.26
N THR A 429 18.02 -24.34 -20.73
CA THR A 429 16.57 -24.26 -20.93
C THR A 429 16.20 -22.93 -21.55
N GLU A 430 15.39 -22.98 -22.60
CA GLU A 430 14.92 -21.79 -23.31
C GLU A 430 13.98 -20.94 -22.44
N VAL A 431 14.22 -19.63 -22.44
CA VAL A 431 13.37 -18.63 -21.80
C VAL A 431 12.32 -18.17 -22.80
N ALA A 432 11.05 -18.46 -22.51
CA ALA A 432 9.92 -18.08 -23.34
C ALA A 432 9.58 -16.58 -23.22
N GLY A 433 9.90 -15.96 -22.10
CA GLY A 433 9.73 -14.53 -21.86
C GLY A 433 10.26 -14.11 -20.50
N VAL A 434 10.38 -12.80 -20.27
CA VAL A 434 10.78 -12.24 -18.98
C VAL A 434 9.64 -11.37 -18.44
N THR A 435 9.34 -11.49 -17.16
CA THR A 435 8.36 -10.65 -16.46
C THR A 435 8.92 -10.14 -15.13
N ARG A 436 8.30 -9.11 -14.56
CA ARG A 436 8.55 -8.68 -13.18
C ARG A 436 7.70 -9.51 -12.21
N LEU A 437 7.95 -9.39 -10.91
CA LEU A 437 7.02 -9.95 -9.91
C LEU A 437 5.62 -9.34 -10.10
N PRO A 438 4.53 -10.12 -9.89
CA PRO A 438 3.17 -9.63 -9.97
C PRO A 438 2.94 -8.33 -9.19
N ALA A 439 3.48 -8.20 -7.97
CA ALA A 439 3.37 -6.99 -7.15
C ALA A 439 3.94 -5.71 -7.79
N ARG A 440 4.77 -5.85 -8.85
CA ARG A 440 5.51 -4.77 -9.49
C ARG A 440 5.04 -4.48 -10.92
N TRP A 441 4.01 -5.15 -11.44
CA TRP A 441 3.55 -4.92 -12.82
C TRP A 441 3.02 -3.51 -13.07
N ASN A 442 2.27 -2.96 -12.11
CA ASN A 442 1.66 -1.64 -12.20
C ASN A 442 2.34 -0.62 -11.25
N ASP A 443 3.56 -0.90 -10.79
CA ASP A 443 4.26 -0.08 -9.81
C ASP A 443 5.76 0.03 -10.13
N ASP A 444 6.13 1.16 -10.71
CA ASP A 444 7.53 1.59 -10.86
C ASP A 444 8.02 2.40 -9.65
N GLY A 445 7.13 2.69 -8.70
CA GLY A 445 7.39 3.50 -7.53
C GLY A 445 7.75 2.68 -6.29
N GLN A 446 7.46 3.27 -5.13
CA GLN A 446 7.79 2.70 -3.81
C GLN A 446 6.64 1.87 -3.20
N ARG A 447 5.44 1.85 -3.81
CA ARG A 447 4.21 1.34 -3.17
C ARG A 447 4.34 -0.12 -2.75
N PHE A 448 5.00 -0.95 -3.56
CA PHE A 448 5.20 -2.38 -3.32
C PHE A 448 6.67 -2.81 -3.30
N LYS A 449 7.60 -1.87 -3.11
CA LYS A 449 9.03 -2.19 -3.09
C LYS A 449 9.41 -3.14 -1.95
N HIS A 450 8.68 -3.13 -0.84
CA HIS A 450 8.83 -4.07 0.28
C HIS A 450 8.49 -5.53 -0.08
N GLN A 451 7.81 -5.78 -1.20
CA GLN A 451 7.60 -7.14 -1.71
C GLN A 451 8.83 -7.68 -2.45
N GLY A 452 9.84 -6.83 -2.68
CA GLY A 452 11.07 -7.12 -3.40
C GLY A 452 11.01 -6.68 -4.86
N ASP A 453 12.18 -6.37 -5.41
CA ASP A 453 12.38 -6.22 -6.86
C ASP A 453 13.00 -7.49 -7.43
N GLY A 454 12.72 -7.79 -8.69
CA GLY A 454 13.19 -9.02 -9.33
C GLY A 454 12.64 -9.22 -10.73
N LEU A 455 13.23 -10.16 -11.45
CA LEU A 455 12.76 -10.66 -12.74
C LEU A 455 12.55 -12.16 -12.70
N ILE A 456 11.53 -12.61 -13.42
CA ILE A 456 11.18 -14.01 -13.58
C ILE A 456 11.45 -14.38 -15.04
N LEU A 457 12.39 -15.32 -15.24
CA LEU A 457 12.66 -15.91 -16.54
C LEU A 457 11.63 -17.03 -16.76
N LEU A 458 10.56 -16.78 -17.50
CA LEU A 458 9.51 -17.78 -17.79
C LEU A 458 10.10 -18.86 -18.69
N LEU A 459 10.04 -20.12 -18.26
CA LEU A 459 10.75 -21.23 -18.90
C LEU A 459 9.83 -21.96 -19.88
N LYS A 460 10.33 -22.20 -21.08
CA LYS A 460 9.59 -22.93 -22.11
C LYS A 460 9.41 -24.38 -21.69
N GLY A 461 8.17 -24.87 -21.76
CA GLY A 461 7.83 -26.25 -21.43
C GLY A 461 7.68 -26.57 -19.94
N ALA A 462 7.92 -25.61 -19.04
CA ALA A 462 7.77 -25.84 -17.60
C ALA A 462 6.32 -26.17 -17.20
N ARG A 463 6.15 -27.18 -16.34
CA ARG A 463 4.87 -27.66 -15.80
C ARG A 463 5.04 -28.13 -14.36
N GLU A 464 4.29 -27.56 -13.43
CA GLU A 464 4.31 -28.00 -12.04
C GLU A 464 3.73 -29.42 -11.92
N THR A 465 4.39 -30.26 -11.13
CA THR A 465 3.95 -31.64 -10.86
C THR A 465 3.39 -31.81 -9.45
N ARG A 466 3.63 -30.84 -8.55
CA ARG A 466 3.23 -30.92 -7.14
C ARG A 466 2.14 -29.91 -6.77
N GLN A 467 1.18 -30.36 -5.98
CA GLN A 467 0.13 -29.51 -5.41
C GLN A 467 0.69 -28.61 -4.30
N ALA A 468 0.44 -27.30 -4.40
CA ALA A 468 0.94 -26.28 -3.48
C ALA A 468 -0.16 -25.61 -2.63
N GLY A 469 -1.34 -26.24 -2.54
CA GLY A 469 -2.51 -25.58 -1.96
C GLY A 469 -3.11 -24.54 -2.92
N ALA A 470 -3.77 -23.51 -2.40
CA ALA A 470 -4.20 -22.35 -3.21
C ALA A 470 -3.09 -21.32 -3.46
N GLY A 471 -1.92 -21.43 -2.82
CA GLY A 471 -0.85 -20.44 -2.94
C GLY A 471 -1.24 -19.03 -2.44
N LEU A 472 -2.21 -18.95 -1.52
CA LEU A 472 -2.59 -17.71 -0.85
C LEU A 472 -1.72 -17.53 0.39
N PHE A 473 -0.86 -16.50 0.39
CA PHE A 473 0.00 -16.18 1.52
C PHE A 473 -0.46 -14.90 2.24
N PRO A 474 -0.61 -14.93 3.57
CA PRO A 474 -0.98 -13.79 4.40
C PRO A 474 -0.21 -12.49 4.15
N SER A 475 1.07 -12.59 3.77
CA SER A 475 1.96 -11.47 3.49
C SER A 475 1.67 -10.74 2.18
N LEU A 476 0.90 -11.35 1.28
CA LEU A 476 0.48 -10.77 0.00
C LEU A 476 -0.95 -10.24 0.04
N LEU A 477 -1.75 -10.67 1.02
CA LEU A 477 -3.15 -10.26 1.18
C LEU A 477 -3.25 -8.78 1.52
N ARG A 478 -4.36 -8.18 1.09
CA ARG A 478 -4.73 -6.81 1.47
C ARG A 478 -5.00 -6.67 2.97
N SER A 479 -4.89 -5.43 3.41
CA SER A 479 -4.96 -5.01 4.79
C SER A 479 -6.14 -5.54 5.60
N GLU A 480 -7.31 -5.52 4.98
CA GLU A 480 -8.62 -5.83 5.55
C GLU A 480 -8.75 -7.29 5.95
N LEU A 481 -7.90 -8.15 5.39
CA LEU A 481 -7.90 -9.59 5.63
C LEU A 481 -6.94 -10.01 6.75
N HIS A 482 -6.19 -9.07 7.35
CA HIS A 482 -5.18 -9.39 8.36
C HIS A 482 -5.78 -10.07 9.60
N GLY A 483 -6.98 -9.65 10.02
CA GLY A 483 -7.68 -10.25 11.15
C GLY A 483 -8.10 -11.71 10.94
N VAL A 484 -8.12 -12.19 9.70
CA VAL A 484 -8.61 -13.54 9.32
C VAL A 484 -7.55 -14.38 8.59
N ARG A 485 -6.28 -13.98 8.68
CA ARG A 485 -5.14 -14.68 8.06
C ARG A 485 -5.04 -16.16 8.44
N ALA A 486 -5.37 -16.52 9.68
CA ALA A 486 -5.33 -17.91 10.14
C ALA A 486 -6.29 -18.80 9.35
N THR A 487 -7.50 -18.32 9.11
CA THR A 487 -8.50 -19.04 8.31
C THR A 487 -8.07 -19.11 6.84
N ILE A 488 -7.57 -18.02 6.25
CA ILE A 488 -7.12 -18.02 4.85
C ILE A 488 -5.91 -18.95 4.64
N GLU A 489 -4.94 -18.95 5.56
CA GLU A 489 -3.77 -19.85 5.51
C GLU A 489 -4.20 -21.32 5.65
N ALA A 490 -5.17 -21.62 6.53
CA ALA A 490 -5.71 -22.97 6.69
C ALA A 490 -6.46 -23.42 5.43
N HIS A 491 -7.31 -22.57 4.86
CA HIS A 491 -7.98 -22.82 3.58
C HIS A 491 -6.97 -23.05 2.46
N SER A 492 -5.98 -22.17 2.33
CA SER A 492 -4.93 -22.23 1.31
C SER A 492 -4.20 -23.58 1.35
N ARG A 493 -3.86 -24.08 2.54
CA ARG A 493 -3.21 -25.39 2.70
C ARG A 493 -4.09 -26.58 2.30
N GLY A 494 -5.40 -26.49 2.51
CA GLY A 494 -6.35 -27.57 2.20
C GLY A 494 -6.94 -27.54 0.79
N ALA A 495 -6.85 -26.40 0.10
CA ALA A 495 -7.37 -26.23 -1.25
C ALA A 495 -6.49 -26.92 -2.31
N GLN A 496 -7.06 -27.18 -3.49
CA GLN A 496 -6.31 -27.69 -4.64
C GLN A 496 -6.06 -26.58 -5.65
N MET A 497 -4.84 -26.52 -6.17
CA MET A 497 -4.49 -25.60 -7.24
C MET A 497 -5.09 -26.12 -8.56
N GLY A 498 -5.89 -25.29 -9.22
CA GLY A 498 -6.34 -25.56 -10.58
C GLY A 498 -5.23 -25.30 -11.61
N GLY A 499 -5.45 -25.66 -12.86
CA GLY A 499 -4.53 -25.29 -13.94
C GLY A 499 -3.21 -26.06 -13.95
N MET A 500 -3.12 -27.24 -13.33
CA MET A 500 -1.86 -28.01 -13.28
C MET A 500 -1.39 -28.44 -14.68
N ALA A 501 -2.32 -28.79 -15.57
CA ALA A 501 -2.01 -29.20 -16.93
C ALA A 501 -1.79 -28.01 -17.88
N GLU A 502 -2.64 -26.98 -17.75
CA GLU A 502 -2.65 -25.81 -18.63
C GLU A 502 -1.70 -24.69 -18.19
N GLY A 503 -1.31 -24.68 -16.92
CA GLY A 503 -0.51 -23.62 -16.31
C GLY A 503 0.94 -23.66 -16.79
N THR A 504 1.39 -22.53 -17.35
CA THR A 504 2.71 -22.43 -17.99
C THR A 504 3.52 -21.22 -17.53
N ALA A 505 2.96 -20.37 -16.67
CA ALA A 505 3.66 -19.21 -16.12
C ALA A 505 4.57 -19.62 -14.95
N ILE A 506 5.58 -20.44 -15.27
CA ILE A 506 6.56 -20.96 -14.33
C ILE A 506 7.93 -20.49 -14.78
N GLY A 507 8.74 -20.02 -13.85
CA GLY A 507 10.01 -19.39 -14.19
C GLY A 507 11.12 -19.58 -13.16
N TYR A 508 12.29 -19.08 -13.53
CA TYR A 508 13.45 -18.93 -12.64
C TYR A 508 13.42 -17.53 -12.02
N ASP A 509 13.45 -17.45 -10.69
CA ASP A 509 13.31 -16.22 -9.91
C ASP A 509 14.68 -15.58 -9.64
N LEU A 510 14.87 -14.36 -10.12
CA LEU A 510 16.09 -13.55 -9.93
C LEU A 510 15.72 -12.27 -9.18
N ARG A 511 15.80 -12.30 -7.84
CA ARG A 511 15.42 -11.17 -6.97
C ARG A 511 16.60 -10.27 -6.64
N ASN A 512 16.33 -9.04 -6.22
CA ASN A 512 17.31 -8.24 -5.50
C ASN A 512 17.47 -8.77 -4.06
N GLY A 513 18.70 -8.87 -3.54
CA GLY A 513 19.02 -9.33 -2.18
C GLY A 513 19.81 -10.64 -2.07
N GLN A 514 20.23 -11.02 -0.85
CA GLN A 514 21.02 -12.23 -0.56
C GLN A 514 20.23 -13.54 -0.83
N GLY A 515 20.84 -14.53 -1.49
CA GLY A 515 20.25 -15.87 -1.73
C GLY A 515 19.24 -15.96 -2.90
N SER A 516 19.26 -15.00 -3.81
CA SER A 516 18.25 -14.71 -4.84
C SER A 516 18.46 -15.41 -6.20
N GLY A 517 19.12 -16.57 -6.20
CA GLY A 517 19.36 -17.34 -7.43
C GLY A 517 20.63 -16.98 -8.20
N TYR A 518 21.43 -16.07 -7.66
CA TYR A 518 22.76 -15.75 -8.19
C TYR A 518 23.88 -16.61 -7.56
N PRO A 519 25.00 -16.79 -8.26
CA PRO A 519 25.19 -16.43 -9.67
C PRO A 519 24.37 -17.34 -10.59
N VAL A 520 23.86 -16.79 -11.70
CA VAL A 520 23.17 -17.56 -12.75
C VAL A 520 23.91 -17.40 -14.07
N THR A 521 23.94 -18.44 -14.90
CA THR A 521 24.55 -18.36 -16.23
C THR A 521 23.45 -18.29 -17.29
N LEU A 522 23.51 -17.27 -18.14
CA LEU A 522 22.57 -17.04 -19.23
C LEU A 522 23.28 -17.17 -20.58
N ARG A 523 22.53 -17.59 -21.60
CA ARG A 523 22.93 -17.50 -23.00
C ARG A 523 21.98 -16.57 -23.73
N ALA A 524 22.55 -15.76 -24.62
CA ALA A 524 21.79 -14.96 -25.57
C ALA A 524 22.26 -15.27 -26.99
N THR A 525 21.31 -15.50 -27.89
CA THR A 525 21.57 -15.56 -29.32
C THR A 525 21.33 -14.18 -29.92
N VAL A 526 22.36 -13.55 -30.48
CA VAL A 526 22.28 -12.22 -31.12
C VAL A 526 22.92 -12.32 -32.50
N GLY A 527 22.17 -11.99 -33.56
CA GLY A 527 22.66 -12.11 -34.93
C GLY A 527 23.09 -13.53 -35.29
N GLY A 528 22.38 -14.54 -34.77
CA GLY A 528 22.72 -15.96 -34.93
C GLY A 528 23.99 -16.45 -34.21
N ARG A 529 24.58 -15.64 -33.32
CA ARG A 529 25.75 -16.03 -32.49
C ARG A 529 25.34 -16.18 -31.03
N ILE A 530 25.82 -17.24 -30.40
CA ILE A 530 25.56 -17.53 -28.98
C ILE A 530 26.65 -16.88 -28.13
N HIS A 531 26.22 -16.05 -27.19
CA HIS A 531 27.07 -15.43 -26.17
C HIS A 531 26.66 -15.95 -24.79
N THR A 532 27.64 -16.27 -23.94
CA THR A 532 27.41 -16.77 -22.57
C THR A 532 27.77 -15.69 -21.55
N TYR A 533 26.89 -15.48 -20.58
CA TYR A 533 26.99 -14.44 -19.57
C TYR A 533 26.86 -15.04 -18.18
N LYS A 534 27.70 -14.59 -17.24
CA LYS A 534 27.54 -14.88 -15.82
C LYS A 534 26.88 -13.67 -15.17
N ILE A 535 25.67 -13.86 -14.66
CA ILE A 535 24.95 -12.85 -13.89
C ILE A 535 25.24 -13.07 -12.42
N ASP A 536 25.97 -12.16 -11.79
CA ASP A 536 26.48 -12.31 -10.43
C ASP A 536 25.60 -11.63 -9.37
N ARG A 537 24.82 -10.62 -9.74
CA ARG A 537 23.88 -9.91 -8.87
C ARG A 537 22.83 -9.12 -9.65
N TRP A 538 21.93 -8.47 -8.91
CA TRP A 538 20.84 -7.64 -9.44
C TRP A 538 21.34 -6.40 -10.21
N ASP A 539 22.10 -5.50 -9.57
CA ASP A 539 22.61 -4.22 -10.14
C ASP A 539 24.14 -4.09 -10.06
#